data_AF-A0AAW8EPW9-F1
#
_entry.id   AF-A0AAW8EPW9-F1
#
_cell.length_a   1.000
_cell.length_b   1.000
_cell.length_c   1.000
_cell.angle_alpha   90.00
_cell.angle_beta   90.00
_cell.angle_gamma   90.00
#
_symmetry.space_group_name_H-M   'P 1'
#
loop_
_entity.id
_entity.type
_entity.pdbx_description
1 polymer ?
#
loop_
_entity_poly.entity_id
_entity_poly.type
_entity_poly.pdbx_seq_one_letter_code
_entity_poly.pdbx_strand_id
1 'polypeptide(L)'
;MPAVPTPSQLSHIDDDELARLASTWRALAGRGDREAFGIAHALEVEQRRRTRVSQLQQLPEDPGPAPRPWWKFWQSTTAGERNPTSAS
;
A
#
# COMPACT_ATOMS: atom_id res chain seq x y z
N MET A 1 -19.16 -15.01 -18.17
CA MET A 1 -18.67 -14.86 -16.79
C MET A 1 -17.18 -14.56 -16.86
N PRO A 2 -16.74 -13.30 -16.81
CA PRO A 2 -15.31 -13.01 -16.69
C PRO A 2 -14.87 -13.39 -15.28
N ALA A 3 -13.97 -14.35 -15.16
CA ALA A 3 -13.42 -14.75 -13.87
C ALA A 3 -12.44 -13.67 -13.36
N VAL A 4 -12.40 -13.45 -12.05
CA VAL A 4 -11.36 -12.62 -11.43
C VAL A 4 -9.99 -13.20 -11.77
N PRO A 5 -9.09 -12.41 -12.39
CA PRO A 5 -7.80 -12.91 -12.83
C PRO A 5 -6.91 -13.27 -11.63
N THR A 6 -6.23 -14.40 -11.74
CA THR A 6 -5.26 -14.86 -10.74
C THR A 6 -3.92 -14.13 -10.90
N PRO A 7 -3.09 -14.05 -9.85
CA PRO A 7 -1.79 -13.37 -9.93
C PRO A 7 -0.88 -13.90 -11.03
N SER A 8 -0.90 -15.22 -11.29
CA SER A 8 -0.12 -15.86 -12.36
C SER A 8 -0.60 -15.48 -13.77
N GLN A 9 -1.88 -15.14 -13.93
CA GLN A 9 -2.39 -14.59 -15.19
C GLN A 9 -2.01 -13.12 -15.33
N LEU A 10 -1.86 -12.39 -14.22
CA LEU A 10 -1.47 -10.98 -14.28
C LEU A 10 0.04 -10.81 -14.48
N SER A 11 0.86 -11.80 -14.14
CA SER A 11 2.33 -11.68 -14.21
C SER A 11 2.90 -11.47 -15.62
N HIS A 12 2.15 -11.86 -16.67
CA HIS A 12 2.58 -11.68 -18.06
C HIS A 12 2.21 -10.31 -18.65
N ILE A 13 1.37 -9.53 -17.96
CA ILE A 13 0.93 -8.20 -18.38
C ILE A 13 1.98 -7.19 -17.92
N ASP A 14 2.36 -6.23 -18.77
CA ASP A 14 3.28 -5.16 -18.38
C ASP A 14 2.63 -4.13 -17.44
N ASP A 15 3.44 -3.29 -16.79
CA ASP A 15 2.96 -2.37 -15.76
C ASP A 15 2.01 -1.30 -16.30
N ASP A 16 2.23 -0.84 -17.53
CA ASP A 16 1.39 0.20 -18.17
C ASP A 16 0.05 -0.37 -18.58
N GLU A 17 0.02 -1.56 -19.18
CA GLU A 17 -1.20 -2.29 -19.51
C GLU A 17 -1.98 -2.65 -18.24
N LEU A 18 -1.30 -3.09 -17.18
CA LEU A 18 -1.91 -3.39 -15.89
C LEU A 18 -2.59 -2.14 -15.29
N ALA A 19 -1.94 -0.97 -15.38
CA ALA A 19 -2.49 0.29 -14.92
C ALA A 19 -3.73 0.74 -15.73
N ARG A 20 -3.67 0.60 -17.06
CA ARG A 20 -4.79 0.91 -17.96
C ARG A 20 -5.98 0.01 -17.67
N LEU A 21 -5.77 -1.30 -17.60
CA LEU A 21 -6.82 -2.28 -17.30
C LEU A 21 -7.45 -2.02 -15.94
N ALA A 22 -6.64 -1.80 -14.89
CA ALA A 22 -7.15 -1.48 -13.56
C ALA A 22 -8.09 -0.27 -13.59
N SER A 23 -7.68 0.80 -14.28
CA SER A 23 -8.47 2.03 -14.42
C SER A 23 -9.78 1.80 -15.19
N THR A 24 -9.74 1.04 -16.29
CA THR A 24 -10.92 0.70 -17.09
C THR A 24 -11.93 -0.11 -16.27
N TRP A 25 -11.46 -1.16 -15.58
CA TRP A 25 -12.33 -1.99 -14.76
C TRP A 25 -12.86 -1.24 -13.53
N ARG A 26 -12.07 -0.34 -12.95
CA ARG A 26 -12.53 0.51 -11.85
C ARG A 26 -13.66 1.45 -12.29
N ALA A 27 -13.57 2.01 -13.49
CA ALA A 27 -14.62 2.85 -14.05
C ALA A 27 -15.91 2.06 -14.30
N LEU A 28 -15.81 0.81 -14.78
CA LEU A 28 -16.96 -0.10 -14.93
C LEU A 28 -17.57 -0.47 -13.57
N ALA A 29 -16.73 -0.78 -12.57
CA ALA A 29 -17.19 -1.06 -11.22
C ALA A 29 -17.93 0.13 -10.60
N GLY A 30 -17.47 1.36 -10.87
CA GLY A 30 -18.15 2.59 -10.45
C GLY A 30 -19.55 2.77 -11.04
N ARG A 31 -19.87 2.11 -12.15
CA ARG A 31 -21.21 2.09 -12.76
C ARG A 31 -22.13 1.01 -12.17
N GLY A 32 -21.66 0.25 -11.18
CA GLY A 32 -22.43 -0.79 -10.50
C GLY A 32 -22.14 -2.21 -10.98
N ASP A 33 -21.14 -2.42 -11.84
CA ASP A 33 -20.72 -3.76 -12.23
C ASP A 33 -19.92 -4.42 -11.10
N ARG A 34 -20.54 -5.40 -10.45
CA ARG A 34 -19.97 -6.10 -9.29
C ARG A 34 -18.82 -7.04 -9.67
N GLU A 35 -18.82 -7.59 -10.87
CA GLU A 35 -17.73 -8.43 -11.38
C GLU A 35 -16.51 -7.57 -11.71
N ALA A 36 -16.76 -6.39 -12.30
CA ALA A 36 -15.72 -5.42 -12.59
C ALA A 36 -14.95 -4.98 -11.33
N PHE A 37 -15.61 -4.94 -10.16
CA PHE A 37 -14.94 -4.64 -8.90
C PHE A 37 -13.88 -5.70 -8.55
N GLY A 38 -14.21 -6.99 -8.68
CA GLY A 38 -13.28 -8.07 -8.40
C GLY A 38 -12.07 -8.05 -9.33
N ILE A 39 -12.32 -7.80 -10.62
CA ILE A 39 -11.27 -7.71 -11.65
C ILE A 39 -10.38 -6.49 -11.40
N ALA A 40 -10.97 -5.32 -11.15
CA ALA A 40 -10.22 -4.10 -10.83
C ALA A 40 -9.33 -4.30 -9.59
N HIS A 41 -9.88 -4.91 -8.54
CA HIS A 41 -9.15 -5.16 -7.30
C HIS A 41 -7.94 -6.08 -7.52
N ALA A 42 -8.09 -7.17 -8.28
CA ALA A 42 -6.99 -8.08 -8.58
C ALA A 42 -5.86 -7.37 -9.34
N LEU A 43 -6.22 -6.53 -10.33
CA LEU A 43 -5.26 -5.73 -11.11
C LEU A 43 -4.52 -4.71 -10.22
N GLU A 44 -5.24 -3.99 -9.35
CA GLU A 44 -4.66 -3.00 -8.42
C GLU A 44 -3.72 -3.66 -7.39
N VAL A 45 -4.06 -4.86 -6.90
CA VAL A 45 -3.21 -5.61 -5.96
C VAL A 45 -1.89 -5.98 -6.63
N GLU A 46 -1.92 -6.49 -7.85
CA GLU A 46 -0.70 -6.81 -8.58
C GLU A 46 0.13 -5.55 -8.88
N GLN A 47 -0.52 -4.44 -9.24
CA GLN A 47 0.16 -3.16 -9.46
C GLN A 47 0.90 -2.70 -8.19
N ARG A 48 0.21 -2.68 -7.04
CA ARG A 48 0.84 -2.31 -5.75
C ARG A 48 1.97 -3.25 -5.38
N ARG A 49 1.83 -4.55 -5.67
CA ARG A 49 2.89 -5.55 -5.42
C ARG A 49 4.16 -5.17 -6.19
N ARG A 50 4.04 -4.87 -7.48
CA ARG A 50 5.19 -4.51 -8.34
C ARG A 50 5.80 -3.18 -7.94
N THR A 51 5.00 -2.16 -7.68
CA THR A 51 5.49 -0.88 -7.16
C THR A 51 6.23 -1.04 -5.84
N ARG A 52 5.72 -1.87 -4.91
CA ARG A 52 6.40 -2.14 -3.65
C ARG A 52 7.74 -2.85 -3.86
N VAL A 53 7.79 -3.85 -4.72
CA VAL A 53 9.04 -4.57 -5.04
C VAL A 53 10.06 -3.62 -5.68
N SER A 54 9.65 -2.79 -6.63
CA SER A 54 10.52 -1.78 -7.26
C SER A 54 11.07 -0.80 -6.23
N GLN A 55 10.22 -0.28 -5.34
CA GLN A 55 10.65 0.65 -4.28
C GLN A 55 11.61 0.00 -3.29
N LEU A 56 11.39 -1.28 -2.94
CA LEU A 56 12.30 -2.02 -2.06
C LEU A 56 13.68 -2.26 -2.72
N GLN A 57 13.72 -2.50 -4.03
CA GLN A 57 14.98 -2.64 -4.77
C GLN A 57 15.76 -1.32 -4.87
N GLN A 58 15.07 -0.18 -4.82
CA GLN A 58 15.69 1.14 -4.88
C GLN A 58 16.17 1.65 -3.52
N LEU A 59 15.83 0.96 -2.43
CA LEU A 59 16.26 1.35 -1.09
C LEU A 59 17.74 0.98 -0.90
N PRO A 60 18.59 1.90 -0.40
CA PRO A 60 19.91 1.53 0.09
C PRO A 60 19.78 0.43 1.14
N GLU A 61 20.73 -0.51 1.19
CA GLU A 61 20.84 -1.47 2.30
C GLU A 61 21.09 -0.69 3.59
N ASP A 62 20.02 -0.40 4.32
CA ASP A 62 20.11 0.21 5.64
C ASP A 62 20.72 -0.83 6.60
N PRO A 63 21.83 -0.51 7.31
CA PRO A 63 22.31 -1.38 8.38
C PRO A 63 21.18 -1.54 9.40
N GLY A 64 20.62 -2.76 9.46
CA GLY A 64 19.33 -3.03 10.10
C GLY A 64 19.15 -2.38 11.48
N PRO A 65 17.92 -1.98 11.83
CA PRO A 65 17.66 -1.25 13.06
C PRO A 65 18.08 -2.10 14.27
N ALA A 66 18.92 -1.53 15.13
CA ALA A 66 19.24 -2.13 16.42
C ALA A 66 17.94 -2.49 17.15
N PRO A 67 17.82 -3.69 17.74
CA PRO A 67 16.58 -4.14 18.35
C PRO A 67 16.17 -3.16 19.45
N ARG A 68 15.13 -2.37 19.16
CA ARG A 68 14.58 -1.44 20.14
C ARG A 68 13.73 -2.24 21.10
N PRO A 69 13.94 -2.10 22.41
CA PRO A 69 13.07 -2.73 23.37
C PRO A 69 11.65 -2.17 23.26
N TRP A 70 10.66 -3.06 23.24
CA TRP A 70 9.23 -2.75 23.09
C TRP A 70 8.70 -1.71 24.10
N TRP A 71 9.38 -1.54 25.24
CA TRP A 71 9.02 -0.56 26.27
C TRP A 71 9.31 0.90 25.91
N LYS A 72 10.16 1.19 24.91
CA LYS A 72 10.42 2.58 24.46
C LYS A 72 9.26 3.22 23.69
N PHE A 73 8.27 2.44 23.25
CA PHE A 73 7.06 2.94 22.57
C PHE A 73 6.22 3.85 23.48
N TRP A 74 6.20 3.58 24.78
CA TRP A 74 5.38 4.31 25.75
C TRP A 74 5.99 5.66 26.21
N GLN A 75 7.27 5.92 25.90
CA GLN A 75 7.97 7.12 26.38
C GLN A 75 7.80 8.34 25.48
N SER A 76 7.32 8.17 24.25
CA SER A 76 7.22 9.26 23.27
C SER A 76 5.97 10.14 23.44
N THR A 77 5.10 9.85 24.42
CA THR A 77 3.82 10.58 24.60
C THR A 77 3.90 11.72 25.61
N THR A 78 4.99 11.84 26.39
CA THR A 78 5.06 12.77 27.54
C THR A 78 5.94 14.01 27.33
N ALA A 79 6.64 14.14 26.20
CA ALA A 79 7.52 15.28 25.93
C ALA A 79 6.79 16.46 25.25
N GLY A 80 5.55 16.74 25.67
CA GLY A 80 4.63 17.60 24.93
C GLY A 80 3.70 18.46 25.77
N GLU A 81 3.98 18.78 27.05
CA GLU A 81 3.18 19.77 27.77
C GLU A 81 3.99 20.67 28.71
N ARG A 82 4.67 21.62 28.05
CA ARG A 82 4.79 23.05 28.37
C ARG A 82 4.26 23.50 29.74
N ASN A 83 5.21 23.88 30.60
CA ASN A 83 5.01 24.78 31.74
C ASN A 83 4.44 26.14 31.27
N PRO A 84 3.49 26.73 32.01
CA PRO A 84 3.74 28.10 32.45
C PRO A 84 3.34 28.39 33.91
N THR A 85 4.32 28.89 34.66
CA THR A 85 4.31 30.16 35.43
C THR A 85 3.44 30.31 36.69
N SER A 86 4.16 30.69 37.74
CA SER A 86 3.83 31.27 39.07
C SER A 86 2.56 32.11 39.26
N ALA A 87 2.24 32.31 40.55
CA ALA A 87 1.30 33.24 41.21
C ALA A 87 -0.08 32.62 41.50
N SER A 88 -0.64 32.66 42.72
CA SER A 88 -0.43 33.47 43.93
C SER A 88 -0.81 32.68 45.19
#